data_AF-A0A1Y4NIN7-F1
#
_entry.id   AF-A0A1Y4NIN7-F1
#
_cell.length_a   1.000
_cell.length_b   1.000
_cell.length_c   1.000
_cell.angle_alpha   90.00
_cell.angle_beta   90.00
_cell.angle_gamma   90.00
#
_symmetry.space_group_name_H-M   'P 1'
#
loop_
_entity.id
_entity.type
_entity.pdbx_description
1 polymer ?
#
loop_
_entity_poly.entity_id
_entity_poly.type
_entity_poly.pdbx_seq_one_letter_code
_entity_poly.pdbx_strand_id
1 'polypeptide(L)'
;MKITIYQIIPELDQDRLIFMPLSYFQKAGYPSPPAEIYESVFCGETEVATLEEIYRIFNRKDEADARYLEKIGFTGHSMSVSDILEIQHSPGESRFYFCDTFGFSQIAFQKENAMLPVQNHDNIPFEQVNRSKPGYLAYMDNGGISIHPCIQVQLQRCKYSQCQLGYRLRYQEKEESPWRQRDFLERPAVLLFEDTQKEPCHAADRPDQEAAETYPANHDTP
;
A
#
# COMPACT_ATOMS: atom_id res chain seq x y z
N MET A 1 31.49 -4.79 17.24
CA MET A 1 30.32 -3.92 17.53
C MET A 1 29.18 -4.39 16.66
N LYS A 2 27.95 -4.32 17.15
CA LYS A 2 26.80 -4.77 16.36
C LYS A 2 26.19 -3.59 15.60
N ILE A 3 25.89 -3.81 14.33
CA ILE A 3 25.19 -2.83 13.50
C ILE A 3 23.90 -3.40 12.92
N THR A 4 22.94 -2.51 12.69
CA THR A 4 21.73 -2.79 11.92
C THR A 4 21.56 -1.70 10.89
N ILE A 5 21.22 -2.06 9.65
CA ILE A 5 20.92 -1.09 8.58
C ILE A 5 19.43 -1.15 8.32
N TYR A 6 18.79 0.02 8.32
CA TYR A 6 17.39 0.19 7.99
C TYR A 6 17.24 0.98 6.69
N GLN A 7 16.39 0.49 5.80
CA GLN A 7 16.05 1.15 4.53
C GLN A 7 14.54 1.30 4.39
N ILE A 8 14.12 2.34 3.68
CA ILE A 8 12.70 2.57 3.40
C ILE A 8 12.19 1.48 2.46
N ILE A 9 11.07 0.88 2.81
CA ILE A 9 10.31 -0.06 1.97
C ILE A 9 9.62 0.77 0.88
N PRO A 10 10.00 0.64 -0.41
CA PRO A 10 9.43 1.46 -1.48
C PRO A 10 7.92 1.33 -1.58
N GLU A 11 7.37 0.15 -1.28
CA GLU A 11 5.93 -0.11 -1.31
C GLU A 11 5.13 0.62 -0.21
N LEU A 12 5.79 1.14 0.83
CA LEU A 12 5.17 1.93 1.90
C LEU A 12 5.48 3.42 1.80
N ASP A 13 6.31 3.85 0.85
CA ASP A 13 6.81 5.21 0.71
C ASP A 13 5.84 6.16 -0.02
N GLN A 14 4.72 6.49 0.64
CA GLN A 14 3.67 7.35 0.05
C GLN A 14 4.15 8.79 -0.19
N ASP A 15 5.05 9.30 0.65
CA ASP A 15 5.53 10.68 0.62
C ASP A 15 6.85 10.86 -0.16
N ARG A 16 7.34 9.79 -0.80
CA ARG A 16 8.55 9.77 -1.64
C ARG A 16 9.77 10.24 -0.85
N LEU A 17 9.96 9.65 0.32
CA LEU A 17 11.04 9.94 1.26
C LEU A 17 12.33 9.20 0.90
N ILE A 18 12.27 8.13 0.11
CA ILE A 18 13.47 7.40 -0.32
C ILE A 18 14.46 8.34 -1.02
N PHE A 19 15.72 8.23 -0.62
CA PHE A 19 16.84 9.06 -1.10
C PHE A 19 16.74 10.56 -0.79
N MET A 20 15.80 10.97 0.06
CA MET A 20 15.66 12.38 0.44
C MET A 20 16.43 12.69 1.73
N PRO A 21 17.03 13.89 1.85
CA PRO A 21 17.78 14.28 3.05
C PRO A 21 16.85 14.51 4.25
N LEU A 22 17.41 14.52 5.46
CA LEU A 22 16.62 14.68 6.69
C LEU A 22 15.79 15.99 6.71
N SER A 23 16.30 17.05 6.08
CA SER A 23 15.58 18.32 5.92
C SER A 23 14.29 18.20 5.10
N TYR A 24 14.18 17.23 4.20
CA TYR A 24 12.97 16.96 3.43
C TYR A 24 11.90 16.29 4.31
N PHE A 25 12.29 15.34 5.16
CA PHE A 25 11.40 14.68 6.13
C PHE A 25 10.74 15.72 7.03
N GLN A 26 11.52 16.67 7.55
CA GLN A 26 11.02 17.76 8.39
C GLN A 26 10.01 18.65 7.66
N LYS A 27 10.26 18.97 6.38
CA LYS A 27 9.32 19.73 5.54
C LYS A 27 8.04 18.96 5.23
N ALA A 28 8.12 17.64 5.11
CA ALA A 28 6.99 16.74 4.96
C ALA A 28 6.22 16.51 6.28
N GLY A 29 6.66 17.12 7.39
CA GLY A 29 5.98 17.03 8.69
C GLY A 29 6.47 15.91 9.60
N TYR A 30 7.55 15.23 9.23
CA TYR A 30 8.17 14.18 10.04
C TYR A 30 9.27 14.78 10.95
N PRO A 31 9.07 14.81 12.29
CA PRO A 31 10.11 15.29 13.21
C PRO A 31 11.32 14.34 13.26
N SER A 32 11.11 13.07 12.94
CA SER A 32 12.13 12.03 12.78
C SER A 32 11.66 11.06 11.67
N PRO A 33 12.57 10.28 11.05
CA PRO A 33 12.16 9.27 10.08
C PRO A 33 11.07 8.33 10.63
N PRO A 34 9.96 8.12 9.89
CA PRO A 34 8.86 7.29 10.34
C PRO A 34 9.26 5.82 10.27
N ALA A 35 9.57 5.20 11.42
CA ALA A 35 10.11 3.85 11.47
C ALA A 35 9.18 2.79 10.84
N GLU A 36 7.87 3.03 10.78
CA GLU A 36 6.86 2.09 10.26
C GLU A 36 7.03 1.76 8.77
N ILE A 37 7.73 2.61 8.00
CA ILE A 37 8.00 2.39 6.57
C ILE A 37 9.40 1.85 6.32
N TYR A 38 10.20 1.62 7.37
CA TYR A 38 11.54 1.05 7.25
C TYR A 38 11.52 -0.46 7.52
N GLU A 39 12.44 -1.19 6.91
CA GLU A 39 12.79 -2.56 7.28
C GLU A 39 14.27 -2.64 7.67
N SER A 40 14.63 -3.61 8.51
CA SER A 40 16.04 -3.97 8.73
C SER A 40 16.53 -4.86 7.59
N VAL A 41 17.51 -4.39 6.83
CA VAL A 41 18.07 -5.09 5.66
C VAL A 41 19.41 -5.78 5.96
N PHE A 42 19.98 -5.54 7.13
CA PHE A 42 21.16 -6.22 7.65
C PHE A 42 21.22 -6.09 9.17
N CYS A 43 21.70 -7.13 9.84
CA CYS A 43 22.04 -7.10 11.25
C CYS A 43 23.24 -8.02 11.50
N GLY A 44 24.34 -7.49 12.01
CA GLY A 44 25.57 -8.28 12.16
C GLY A 44 26.65 -7.60 12.98
N GLU A 45 27.66 -8.38 13.36
CA GLU A 45 28.87 -7.88 14.02
C GLU A 45 29.85 -7.33 12.98
N THR A 46 30.56 -6.27 13.35
CA THR A 46 31.64 -5.69 12.55
C THR A 46 32.78 -5.19 13.44
N GLU A 47 34.00 -5.29 12.91
CA GLU A 47 35.24 -4.79 13.52
C GLU A 47 35.60 -3.36 13.02
N VAL A 48 34.77 -2.80 12.15
CA VAL A 48 34.95 -1.47 11.56
C VAL A 48 34.79 -0.39 12.62
N ALA A 49 35.52 0.72 12.50
CA ALA A 49 35.57 1.72 13.57
C ALA A 49 34.75 2.99 13.27
N THR A 50 34.40 3.26 12.01
CA THR A 50 33.81 4.55 11.60
C THR A 50 32.55 4.40 10.73
N LEU A 51 31.70 5.43 10.74
CA LEU A 51 30.47 5.48 9.93
C LEU A 51 30.79 5.46 8.43
N GLU A 52 31.88 6.11 8.04
CA GLU A 52 32.34 6.24 6.65
C GLU A 52 32.85 4.90 6.10
N GLU A 53 33.55 4.11 6.92
CA GLU A 53 33.98 2.78 6.52
C GLU A 53 32.80 1.81 6.36
N ILE A 54 31.80 1.89 7.26
CA ILE A 54 30.55 1.14 7.12
C ILE A 54 29.86 1.54 5.82
N TYR A 55 29.69 2.84 5.57
CA TYR A 55 29.13 3.34 4.32
C TYR A 55 29.87 2.76 3.11
N ARG A 56 31.21 2.77 3.11
CA ARG A 56 32.01 2.23 2.00
C ARG A 56 31.78 0.74 1.77
N ILE A 57 31.60 -0.06 2.82
CA ILE A 57 31.35 -1.51 2.73
C ILE A 57 29.96 -1.78 2.15
N PHE A 58 28.94 -1.05 2.61
CA PHE A 58 27.55 -1.26 2.19
C PHE A 58 27.16 -0.47 0.94
N ASN A 59 28.05 0.35 0.40
CA ASN A 59 27.90 1.02 -0.89
C ASN A 59 28.57 0.19 -2.00
N ARG A 60 27.81 -0.74 -2.59
CA ARG A 60 28.28 -1.67 -3.64
C ARG A 60 28.81 -0.87 -4.85
N LYS A 61 30.06 -1.10 -5.24
CA LYS A 61 30.66 -0.48 -6.44
C LYS A 61 30.77 -1.45 -7.60
N ASP A 62 30.97 -2.73 -7.31
CA ASP A 62 31.11 -3.77 -8.30
C ASP A 62 30.42 -5.08 -7.88
N GLU A 63 30.51 -6.09 -8.74
CA GLU A 63 29.92 -7.41 -8.47
C GLU A 63 30.59 -8.16 -7.32
N ALA A 64 31.85 -7.88 -7.02
CA ALA A 64 32.54 -8.53 -5.90
C ALA A 64 31.97 -8.02 -4.57
N ASP A 65 31.73 -6.70 -4.46
CA ASP A 65 31.03 -6.11 -3.32
C ASP A 65 29.62 -6.71 -3.18
N ALA A 66 28.87 -6.83 -4.28
CA ALA A 66 27.53 -7.40 -4.26
C ALA A 66 27.52 -8.84 -3.73
N ARG A 67 28.41 -9.71 -4.23
CA ARG A 67 28.54 -11.10 -3.75
C ARG A 67 28.97 -11.18 -2.28
N TYR A 68 29.87 -10.30 -1.84
CA TYR A 68 30.29 -10.24 -0.44
C TYR A 68 29.10 -9.87 0.47
N LEU A 69 28.36 -8.83 0.09
CA LEU A 69 27.23 -8.35 0.87
C LEU A 69 26.07 -9.37 0.93
N GLU A 70 25.77 -10.04 -0.18
CA GLU A 70 24.80 -11.15 -0.19
C GLU A 70 25.25 -12.28 0.75
N LYS A 71 26.53 -12.64 0.72
CA LYS A 71 27.10 -13.70 1.56
C LYS A 71 26.98 -13.40 3.06
N ILE A 72 27.04 -12.14 3.46
CA ILE A 72 26.86 -11.74 4.88
C ILE A 72 25.38 -11.50 5.25
N GLY A 73 24.45 -11.66 4.31
CA GLY A 73 23.01 -11.52 4.55
C GLY A 73 22.48 -10.09 4.43
N PHE A 74 23.14 -9.20 3.67
CA PHE A 74 22.58 -7.89 3.33
C PHE A 74 21.59 -8.03 2.17
N THR A 75 20.32 -7.72 2.41
CA THR A 75 19.24 -7.83 1.41
C THR A 75 18.90 -6.51 0.72
N GLY A 76 19.43 -5.40 1.24
CA GLY A 76 19.09 -4.03 0.82
C GLY A 76 19.73 -3.56 -0.49
N HIS A 77 19.51 -2.28 -0.82
CA HIS A 77 20.24 -1.57 -1.88
C HIS A 77 21.56 -1.00 -1.35
N SER A 78 22.46 -0.54 -2.23
CA SER A 78 23.67 0.17 -1.80
C SER A 78 23.33 1.32 -0.84
N MET A 79 24.05 1.42 0.27
CA MET A 79 23.76 2.41 1.31
C MET A 79 23.73 3.83 0.72
N SER A 80 22.66 4.56 0.98
CA SER A 80 22.37 5.86 0.36
C SER A 80 21.69 6.82 1.34
N VAL A 81 21.45 8.04 0.89
CA VAL A 81 20.63 9.03 1.60
C VAL A 81 19.30 8.40 1.99
N SER A 82 18.75 8.75 3.15
CA SER A 82 17.54 8.19 3.78
C SER A 82 17.73 6.90 4.57
N ASP A 83 18.85 6.20 4.40
CA ASP A 83 19.15 5.00 5.17
C ASP A 83 19.51 5.35 6.62
N ILE A 84 19.26 4.41 7.54
CA ILE A 84 19.57 4.59 8.96
C ILE A 84 20.49 3.47 9.40
N LEU A 85 21.62 3.85 10.00
CA LEU A 85 22.56 2.95 10.64
C LEU A 85 22.36 2.99 12.14
N GLU A 86 22.01 1.85 12.72
CA GLU A 86 22.11 1.61 14.15
C GLU A 86 23.50 1.09 14.48
N ILE A 87 24.15 1.70 15.48
CA ILE A 87 25.31 1.15 16.16
C ILE A 87 24.91 0.81 17.59
N GLN A 88 25.12 -0.45 17.95
CA GLN A 88 24.92 -0.94 19.30
C GLN A 88 26.29 -1.20 19.94
N HIS A 89 26.69 -0.32 20.86
CA HIS A 89 27.95 -0.43 21.60
C HIS A 89 27.86 -1.44 22.76
N SER A 90 26.68 -1.51 23.38
CA SER A 90 26.39 -2.44 24.48
C SER A 90 24.90 -2.86 24.45
N PRO A 91 24.49 -3.93 25.14
CA PRO A 91 23.09 -4.31 25.25
C PRO A 91 22.21 -3.16 25.75
N GLY A 92 21.24 -2.72 24.92
CA GLY A 92 20.34 -1.61 25.26
C GLY A 92 20.85 -0.20 24.96
N GLU A 93 22.10 -0.04 24.49
CA GLU A 93 22.67 1.25 24.11
C GLU A 93 22.86 1.34 22.59
N SER A 94 21.79 1.77 21.91
CA SER A 94 21.79 2.01 20.47
C SER A 94 21.90 3.50 20.14
N ARG A 95 22.72 3.83 19.15
CA ARG A 95 22.74 5.14 18.50
C ARG A 95 22.36 5.00 17.04
N PHE A 96 21.55 5.92 16.55
CA PHE A 96 21.04 5.89 15.18
C PHE A 96 21.60 7.06 14.38
N TYR A 97 22.08 6.76 13.19
CA TYR A 97 22.72 7.70 12.29
C TYR A 97 22.02 7.65 10.94
N PHE A 98 21.34 8.73 10.60
CA PHE A 98 20.74 8.93 9.30
C PHE A 98 21.84 9.25 8.28
N CYS A 99 21.87 8.53 7.17
CA CYS A 99 22.72 8.86 6.03
C CYS A 99 22.12 10.07 5.33
N ASP A 100 22.80 11.22 5.46
CA ASP A 100 22.33 12.49 4.89
C ASP A 100 23.10 12.81 3.59
N THR A 101 22.78 13.93 2.97
CA THR A 101 23.51 14.41 1.78
C THR A 101 25.01 14.53 2.04
N PHE A 102 25.37 14.91 3.27
CA PHE A 102 26.76 15.00 3.72
C PHE A 102 26.93 14.27 5.05
N GLY A 103 27.61 13.12 5.01
CA GLY A 103 27.92 12.34 6.20
C GLY A 103 26.69 11.79 6.90
N PHE A 104 26.71 11.82 8.22
CA PHE A 104 25.73 11.17 9.06
C PHE A 104 25.18 12.12 10.14
N SER A 105 23.85 12.20 10.19
CA SER A 105 23.13 12.96 11.21
C SER A 105 22.66 12.00 12.31
N GLN A 106 23.08 12.20 13.56
CA GLN A 106 22.54 11.40 14.67
C GLN A 106 21.07 11.77 14.91
N ILE A 107 20.19 10.78 15.00
CA ILE A 107 18.74 10.96 15.12
C ILE A 107 18.14 10.10 16.25
N ALA A 108 16.92 10.45 16.66
CA ALA A 108 16.04 9.51 17.36
C ALA A 108 15.33 8.62 16.34
N PHE A 109 15.20 7.33 16.64
CA PHE A 109 14.53 6.37 15.77
C PHE A 109 13.84 5.27 16.59
N GLN A 110 12.55 5.03 16.34
CA GLN A 110 11.73 4.05 17.06
C GLN A 110 11.82 2.69 16.36
N LYS A 111 12.97 2.02 16.45
CA LYS A 111 13.26 0.79 15.71
C LYS A 111 12.25 -0.34 15.96
N GLU A 112 11.55 -0.32 17.10
CA GLU A 112 10.52 -1.29 17.46
C GLU A 112 9.31 -1.26 16.49
N ASN A 113 9.11 -0.15 15.78
CA ASN A 113 8.06 0.00 14.78
C ASN A 113 8.51 -0.42 13.38
N ALA A 114 9.82 -0.50 13.13
CA ALA A 114 10.38 -0.96 11.86
C ALA A 114 10.06 -2.43 11.60
N MET A 115 10.04 -2.80 10.33
CA MET A 115 9.86 -4.17 9.90
C MET A 115 11.15 -4.97 10.04
N LEU A 116 10.98 -6.27 10.28
CA LEU A 116 12.02 -7.27 10.02
C LEU A 116 12.23 -7.39 8.50
N PRO A 117 13.29 -8.07 8.03
CA PRO A 117 13.50 -8.26 6.60
C PRO A 117 12.22 -8.73 5.91
N VAL A 118 11.73 -7.93 4.97
CA VAL A 118 10.46 -8.18 4.30
C VAL A 118 10.62 -9.36 3.35
N GLN A 119 9.68 -10.30 3.42
CA GLN A 119 9.78 -11.58 2.71
C GLN A 119 9.10 -11.59 1.34
N ASN A 120 8.29 -10.58 1.04
CA ASN A 120 7.37 -10.60 -0.09
C ASN A 120 7.25 -9.24 -0.79
N HIS A 121 8.39 -8.57 -1.05
CA HIS A 121 8.40 -7.43 -1.98
C HIS A 121 7.86 -7.85 -3.34
N ASP A 122 7.00 -7.01 -3.91
CA ASP A 122 6.51 -7.16 -5.28
C ASP A 122 6.63 -5.88 -6.09
N ASN A 123 7.00 -4.75 -5.44
CA ASN A 123 7.19 -3.45 -6.06
C ASN A 123 6.01 -3.01 -6.96
N ILE A 124 4.80 -3.49 -6.64
CA ILE A 124 3.61 -3.13 -7.42
C ILE A 124 3.20 -1.68 -7.07
N PRO A 125 2.99 -0.82 -8.08
CA PRO A 125 2.59 0.56 -7.83
C PRO A 125 1.25 0.70 -7.09
N PHE A 126 1.10 1.82 -6.41
CA PHE A 126 -0.17 2.28 -5.87
C PHE A 126 -1.24 2.38 -6.96
N GLU A 127 -2.42 1.80 -6.72
CA GLU A 127 -3.55 1.84 -7.65
C GLU A 127 -4.73 2.59 -7.04
N GLN A 128 -5.22 3.59 -7.78
CA GLN A 128 -6.43 4.32 -7.42
C GLN A 128 -7.36 4.40 -8.62
N VAL A 129 -8.61 4.01 -8.39
CA VAL A 129 -9.68 4.10 -9.38
C VAL A 129 -10.74 5.06 -8.84
N ASN A 130 -10.86 6.20 -9.51
CA ASN A 130 -11.91 7.17 -9.26
C ASN A 130 -13.02 6.94 -10.29
N ARG A 131 -14.27 6.79 -9.84
CA ARG A 131 -15.40 6.56 -10.73
C ARG A 131 -16.25 7.82 -10.82
N SER A 132 -16.67 8.16 -12.03
CA SER A 132 -17.57 9.29 -12.30
C SER A 132 -19.03 8.98 -11.97
N LYS A 133 -19.38 7.69 -11.85
CA LYS A 133 -20.72 7.21 -11.50
C LYS A 133 -20.65 6.24 -10.32
N PRO A 134 -21.69 6.20 -9.46
CA PRO A 134 -21.84 5.14 -8.46
C PRO A 134 -21.88 3.75 -9.10
N GLY A 135 -21.53 2.75 -8.30
CA GLY A 135 -21.65 1.34 -8.67
C GLY A 135 -21.12 0.50 -7.52
N TYR A 136 -20.61 -0.68 -7.81
CA TYR A 136 -20.30 -1.67 -6.79
C TYR A 136 -18.87 -2.18 -6.91
N LEU A 137 -18.29 -2.43 -5.74
CA LEU A 137 -17.04 -3.13 -5.51
C LEU A 137 -17.40 -4.53 -5.00
N ALA A 138 -16.83 -5.57 -5.62
CA ALA A 138 -16.86 -6.92 -5.09
C ALA A 138 -15.43 -7.46 -4.86
N TYR A 139 -15.25 -8.14 -3.74
CA TYR A 139 -14.02 -8.86 -3.41
C TYR A 139 -14.36 -10.14 -2.63
N MET A 140 -13.45 -11.12 -2.64
CA MET A 140 -13.57 -12.30 -1.79
C MET A 140 -12.75 -12.16 -0.52
N ASP A 141 -13.30 -12.59 0.61
CA ASP A 141 -12.56 -12.75 1.86
C ASP A 141 -12.97 -14.04 2.58
N ASN A 142 -12.56 -14.19 3.84
CA ASN A 142 -12.85 -15.39 4.65
C ASN A 142 -14.37 -15.66 4.82
N GLY A 143 -15.23 -14.68 4.60
CA GLY A 143 -16.69 -14.80 4.64
C GLY A 143 -17.34 -15.08 3.27
N GLY A 144 -16.56 -15.20 2.20
CA GLY A 144 -17.04 -15.36 0.83
C GLY A 144 -17.02 -14.03 0.06
N ILE A 145 -17.99 -13.84 -0.83
CA ILE A 145 -18.06 -12.64 -1.67
C ILE A 145 -18.69 -11.49 -0.88
N SER A 146 -17.96 -10.40 -0.74
CA SER A 146 -18.44 -9.13 -0.21
C SER A 146 -18.72 -8.16 -1.36
N ILE A 147 -19.87 -7.48 -1.33
CA ILE A 147 -20.27 -6.49 -2.34
C ILE A 147 -20.67 -5.20 -1.63
N HIS A 148 -20.09 -4.08 -2.05
CA HIS A 148 -20.33 -2.77 -1.44
C HIS A 148 -20.53 -1.70 -2.51
N PRO A 149 -21.44 -0.74 -2.30
CA PRO A 149 -21.50 0.45 -3.15
C PRO A 149 -20.18 1.23 -3.05
N CYS A 150 -19.71 1.78 -4.15
CA CYS A 150 -18.50 2.62 -4.17
C CYS A 150 -18.52 3.67 -5.28
N ILE A 151 -17.89 4.81 -4.97
CA ILE A 151 -17.52 5.87 -5.93
C ILE A 151 -16.00 5.97 -6.11
N GLN A 152 -15.23 5.50 -5.13
CA GLN A 152 -13.78 5.54 -5.15
C GLN A 152 -13.21 4.28 -4.53
N VAL A 153 -12.16 3.73 -5.15
CA VAL A 153 -11.45 2.54 -4.67
C VAL A 153 -9.94 2.78 -4.76
N GLN A 154 -9.22 2.36 -3.74
CA GLN A 154 -7.77 2.39 -3.66
C GLN A 154 -7.27 1.01 -3.25
N LEU A 155 -6.23 0.54 -3.93
CA LEU A 155 -5.51 -0.67 -3.56
C LEU A 155 -4.04 -0.31 -3.43
N GLN A 156 -3.50 -0.51 -2.23
CA GLN A 156 -2.12 -0.16 -1.94
C GLN A 156 -1.47 -1.22 -1.07
N ARG A 157 -0.14 -1.26 -1.08
CA ARG A 157 0.62 -2.09 -0.17
C ARG A 157 0.54 -1.55 1.26
N CYS A 158 0.58 -2.44 2.24
CA CYS A 158 0.54 -2.10 3.65
C CYS A 158 1.31 -3.09 4.50
N LYS A 159 1.69 -2.70 5.72
CA LYS A 159 2.20 -3.64 6.72
C LYS A 159 1.08 -4.61 7.11
N TYR A 160 1.31 -5.92 6.94
CA TYR A 160 0.36 -6.97 7.33
C TYR A 160 0.84 -7.74 8.56
N SER A 161 2.15 -7.99 8.65
CA SER A 161 2.82 -8.52 9.84
C SER A 161 4.14 -7.78 10.08
N GLN A 162 5.03 -8.28 10.93
CA GLN A 162 6.35 -7.66 11.13
C GLN A 162 7.33 -7.89 9.98
N CYS A 163 7.11 -8.91 9.12
CA CYS A 163 8.00 -9.24 7.99
C CYS A 163 7.25 -9.47 6.67
N GLN A 164 5.93 -9.28 6.66
CA GLN A 164 5.12 -9.41 5.45
C GLN A 164 4.34 -8.13 5.20
N LEU A 165 4.43 -7.71 3.95
CA LEU A 165 3.54 -6.74 3.38
C LEU A 165 2.26 -7.45 2.93
N GLY A 166 1.17 -6.70 2.87
CA GLY A 166 -0.10 -7.12 2.31
C GLY A 166 -0.68 -6.01 1.45
N TYR A 167 -1.98 -6.09 1.22
CA TYR A 167 -2.74 -5.16 0.41
C TYR A 167 -3.89 -4.58 1.22
N ARG A 168 -3.95 -3.25 1.28
CA ARG A 168 -5.06 -2.50 1.84
C ARG A 168 -5.97 -2.04 0.72
N LEU A 169 -7.15 -2.63 0.68
CA LEU A 169 -8.27 -2.17 -0.15
C LEU A 169 -9.05 -1.13 0.64
N ARG A 170 -9.10 0.12 0.14
CA ARG A 170 -9.94 1.17 0.69
C ARG A 170 -11.01 1.55 -0.32
N TYR A 171 -12.21 1.83 0.16
CA TYR A 171 -13.28 2.31 -0.70
C TYR A 171 -14.19 3.28 0.02
N GLN A 172 -14.84 4.14 -0.77
CA GLN A 172 -15.77 5.14 -0.28
C GLN A 172 -17.12 4.95 -0.99
N GLU A 173 -18.21 4.89 -0.22
CA GLU A 173 -19.55 4.58 -0.75
C GLU A 173 -20.18 5.77 -1.48
N LYS A 174 -19.97 6.97 -0.95
CA LYS A 174 -20.49 8.25 -1.45
C LYS A 174 -19.58 9.40 -1.04
N GLU A 175 -19.73 10.55 -1.67
CA GLU A 175 -18.97 11.75 -1.30
C GLU A 175 -19.11 12.02 0.20
N GLU A 176 -18.00 12.45 0.82
CA GLU A 176 -17.89 12.76 2.24
C GLU A 176 -18.14 11.59 3.22
N SER A 177 -18.42 10.37 2.73
CA SER A 177 -18.50 9.20 3.62
C SER A 177 -17.10 8.78 4.12
N PRO A 178 -16.99 8.19 5.32
CA PRO A 178 -15.71 7.68 5.78
C PRO A 178 -15.22 6.56 4.86
N TRP A 179 -13.91 6.51 4.66
CA TRP A 179 -13.27 5.40 3.95
C TRP A 179 -13.44 4.10 4.73
N ARG A 180 -14.00 3.08 4.08
CA ARG A 180 -13.91 1.70 4.55
C ARG A 180 -12.59 1.10 4.11
N GLN A 181 -12.10 0.12 4.87
CA GLN A 181 -10.86 -0.56 4.54
C GLN A 181 -10.91 -2.05 4.89
N ARG A 182 -10.13 -2.84 4.14
CA ARG A 182 -9.87 -4.26 4.38
C ARG A 182 -8.44 -4.58 3.97
N ASP A 183 -7.73 -5.30 4.84
CA ASP A 183 -6.36 -5.72 4.60
C ASP A 183 -6.32 -7.21 4.22
N PHE A 184 -5.48 -7.55 3.25
CA PHE A 184 -5.30 -8.88 2.70
C PHE A 184 -3.81 -9.23 2.69
N LEU A 185 -3.45 -10.49 2.97
CA LEU A 185 -2.06 -10.94 2.84
C LEU A 185 -1.64 -10.98 1.37
N GLU A 186 -2.48 -11.60 0.54
CA GLU A 186 -2.28 -11.68 -0.91
C GLU A 186 -3.10 -10.61 -1.64
N ARG A 187 -2.71 -10.33 -2.89
CA ARG A 187 -3.42 -9.34 -3.70
C ARG A 187 -4.85 -9.82 -3.98
N PRO A 188 -5.90 -9.11 -3.53
CA PRO A 188 -7.26 -9.56 -3.73
C PRO A 188 -7.70 -9.39 -5.20
N ALA A 189 -8.51 -10.34 -5.68
CA ALA A 189 -9.28 -10.12 -6.90
C ALA A 189 -10.40 -9.11 -6.61
N VAL A 190 -10.38 -7.99 -7.34
CA VAL A 190 -11.32 -6.89 -7.16
C VAL A 190 -12.11 -6.68 -8.45
N LEU A 191 -13.43 -6.74 -8.35
CA LEU A 191 -14.35 -6.45 -9.45
C LEU A 191 -15.06 -5.12 -9.19
N LEU A 192 -15.07 -4.26 -10.20
CA LEU A 192 -15.80 -3.00 -10.21
C LEU A 192 -16.86 -3.05 -11.31
N PHE A 193 -18.10 -2.75 -10.98
CA PHE A 193 -19.20 -2.77 -11.95
C PHE A 193 -20.21 -1.66 -11.69
N GLU A 194 -20.85 -1.20 -12.77
CA GLU A 194 -21.89 -0.17 -12.73
C GLU A 194 -23.24 -0.74 -12.29
N ASP A 195 -24.05 0.12 -11.67
CA ASP A 195 -25.47 -0.19 -11.47
C ASP A 195 -26.18 0.00 -12.81
N THR A 196 -26.51 -1.10 -13.48
CA THR A 196 -27.24 -1.08 -14.76
C THR A 196 -28.76 -0.94 -14.57
N GLN A 197 -29.28 -0.91 -13.34
CA GLN A 197 -30.73 -0.83 -13.06
C GLN A 197 -31.26 0.59 -12.84
N LYS A 198 -30.96 1.50 -13.76
CA LYS A 198 -31.71 2.76 -13.93
C LYS A 198 -32.22 2.92 -15.37
N GLU A 199 -32.98 1.94 -15.84
CA GLU A 199 -34.07 2.28 -16.76
C GLU A 199 -35.34 2.38 -15.92
N PRO A 200 -36.06 3.52 -15.92
CA PRO A 200 -37.38 3.54 -15.34
C PRO A 200 -38.23 2.58 -16.15
N CYS A 201 -38.66 1.47 -15.54
CA CYS A 201 -39.81 0.73 -16.02
C CYS A 201 -40.98 1.71 -16.06
N HIS A 202 -41.21 2.34 -17.22
CA HIS A 202 -42.48 2.96 -17.52
C HIS A 202 -43.51 1.83 -17.47
N ALA A 203 -44.13 1.67 -16.30
CA ALA A 203 -45.35 0.92 -16.17
C ALA A 203 -46.31 1.51 -17.20
N ALA A 204 -46.62 0.73 -18.24
CA ALA A 204 -47.65 1.05 -19.19
C ALA A 204 -48.99 1.00 -18.43
N ASP A 205 -49.44 2.16 -17.96
CA ASP A 205 -50.83 2.36 -17.56
C ASP A 205 -51.71 2.31 -18.82
N ARG A 206 -52.33 1.14 -19.03
CA ARG A 206 -53.74 0.82 -19.39
C ARG A 206 -54.64 1.91 -20.05
N PRO A 207 -55.68 1.53 -20.86
CA PRO A 207 -56.67 0.54 -20.42
C PRO A 207 -57.35 -0.36 -21.47
N ASP A 208 -57.96 -1.41 -20.90
CA ASP A 208 -58.98 -2.30 -21.45
C ASP A 208 -60.14 -1.51 -22.09
N GLN A 209 -60.44 -1.80 -23.37
CA GLN A 209 -61.75 -1.58 -23.99
C GLN A 209 -61.96 -2.65 -25.07
N GLU A 210 -62.52 -3.80 -24.69
CA GLU A 210 -63.16 -4.72 -25.63
C GLU A 210 -64.67 -4.55 -25.46
N ALA A 211 -65.26 -3.74 -26.34
CA ALA A 211 -66.69 -3.49 -26.39
C ALA A 211 -67.38 -4.68 -27.07
N ALA A 212 -68.43 -5.19 -26.43
CA ALA A 212 -69.29 -6.25 -26.95
C ALA A 212 -69.99 -5.82 -28.25
N GLU A 213 -69.78 -6.58 -29.34
CA GLU A 213 -70.62 -6.50 -30.54
C GLU A 213 -71.87 -7.37 -30.37
N THR A 214 -73.03 -6.72 -30.27
CA THR A 214 -74.35 -7.35 -30.37
C THR A 214 -74.94 -6.95 -31.72
N TYR A 215 -75.08 -7.89 -32.66
CA TYR A 215 -75.78 -7.67 -33.93
C TYR A 215 -77.29 -7.94 -33.75
N PRO A 216 -78.20 -7.05 -34.20
CA PRO A 216 -79.61 -7.39 -34.28
C PRO A 216 -79.93 -8.09 -35.61
N ALA A 217 -80.77 -9.13 -35.50
CA ALA A 217 -81.39 -9.81 -36.64
C ALA A 217 -82.50 -8.92 -37.22
N ASN A 218 -82.44 -8.65 -38.53
CA ASN A 218 -83.59 -8.17 -39.29
C ASN A 218 -83.97 -9.23 -40.33
N HIS A 219 -85.15 -9.78 -40.12
CA HIS A 219 -85.99 -10.37 -41.13
C HIS A 219 -86.44 -9.28 -42.11
N ASP A 220 -86.39 -9.57 -43.41
CA ASP A 220 -87.42 -9.16 -44.35
C ASP A 220 -87.53 -10.22 -45.46
N THR A 221 -88.71 -10.80 -45.57
CA THR A 221 -89.18 -11.63 -46.69
C THR A 221 -90.11 -10.76 -47.53
N PRO A 222 -90.29 -11.02 -48.84
CA PRO A 222 -91.20 -10.27 -49.70
C PRO A 222 -92.68 -10.45 -49.32
#